data_AF-A0A7C1ANV5-F1
#
_entry.id   AF-A0A7C1ANV5-F1
#
_cell.length_a   1.000
_cell.length_b   1.000
_cell.length_c   1.000
_cell.angle_alpha   90.00
_cell.angle_beta   90.00
_cell.angle_gamma   90.00
#
_symmetry.space_group_name_H-M   'P 1'
#
loop_
_entity.id
_entity.type
_entity.pdbx_description
1 polymer ?
#
loop_
_entity_poly.entity_id
_entity_poly.type
_entity_poly.pdbx_seq_one_letter_code
_entity_poly.pdbx_strand_id
1 'polypeptide(L)'
;MSERGAGRATRSTSQGGGGAVRVSRQKKRRKDAARRVELAPLKKEMTKKEQKVAAISGEIATLDTKLGDMALYGNDPDKAARLARQRGELAKALEYAEAEWLEASETYEKARV
;
A
#
# COMPACT_ATOMS: atom_id res chain seq x y z
N MET A 1 59.36 -43.24 -30.70
CA MET A 1 58.95 -42.26 -31.73
C MET A 1 57.43 -42.22 -31.64
N SER A 2 56.73 -41.20 -31.16
CA SER A 2 56.95 -39.75 -31.21
C SER A 2 56.26 -39.07 -30.00
N GLU A 3 56.96 -38.18 -29.28
CA GLU A 3 56.69 -36.72 -29.19
C GLU A 3 55.58 -36.36 -28.17
N ARG A 4 55.94 -36.01 -26.92
CA ARG A 4 56.09 -34.64 -26.36
C ARG A 4 54.89 -33.70 -26.56
N GLY A 5 54.33 -33.19 -25.46
CA GLY A 5 53.41 -32.06 -25.47
C GLY A 5 52.94 -31.64 -24.09
N ALA A 6 53.76 -30.84 -23.39
CA ALA A 6 53.38 -30.16 -22.16
C ALA A 6 52.33 -29.07 -22.43
N GLY A 7 51.36 -28.92 -21.53
CA GLY A 7 50.33 -27.88 -21.59
C GLY A 7 49.90 -27.42 -20.20
N ARG A 8 50.81 -26.76 -19.48
CA ARG A 8 50.51 -25.93 -18.29
C ARG A 8 49.75 -24.69 -18.74
N ALA A 9 48.59 -24.39 -18.12
CA ALA A 9 47.91 -23.08 -17.98
C ALA A 9 46.38 -23.30 -17.99
N THR A 10 45.51 -22.76 -17.12
CA THR A 10 45.61 -21.70 -16.13
C THR A 10 44.68 -22.02 -14.96
N ARG A 11 45.22 -22.24 -13.76
CA ARG A 11 44.44 -22.02 -12.53
C ARG A 11 44.44 -20.51 -12.32
N SER A 12 43.52 -19.82 -12.99
CA SER A 12 43.40 -18.37 -12.89
C SER A 12 42.78 -18.03 -11.54
N THR A 13 43.65 -17.65 -10.61
CA THR A 13 43.32 -17.05 -9.33
C THR A 13 42.61 -15.71 -9.59
N SER A 14 41.28 -15.73 -9.76
CA SER A 14 40.45 -14.53 -9.61
C SER A 14 39.94 -14.43 -8.16
N GLN A 15 40.86 -14.52 -7.20
CA GLN A 15 40.58 -14.37 -5.77
C GLN A 15 40.74 -12.88 -5.41
N GLY A 16 39.77 -12.06 -5.82
CA GLY A 16 39.76 -10.63 -5.53
C GLY A 16 38.40 -9.96 -5.75
N GLY A 17 37.63 -10.41 -6.74
CA GLY A 17 36.30 -9.86 -7.05
C GLY A 17 35.14 -10.45 -6.24
N GLY A 18 35.23 -11.72 -5.83
CA GLY A 18 34.14 -12.42 -5.15
C GLY A 18 33.78 -11.87 -3.76
N GLY A 19 34.78 -11.39 -3.01
CA GLY A 19 34.57 -10.80 -1.69
C GLY A 19 33.86 -9.44 -1.75
N ALA A 20 34.31 -8.55 -2.64
CA ALA A 20 33.71 -7.23 -2.84
C ALA A 20 32.26 -7.31 -3.37
N VAL A 21 31.98 -8.24 -4.29
CA VAL A 21 30.62 -8.47 -4.80
C VAL A 21 29.69 -9.09 -3.74
N ARG A 22 30.20 -9.99 -2.88
CA ARG A 22 29.41 -10.55 -1.76
C ARG A 22 29.08 -9.48 -0.73
N VAL A 23 30.07 -8.64 -0.36
CA VAL A 23 29.88 -7.52 0.57
C VAL A 23 28.91 -6.48 -0.01
N SER A 24 28.97 -6.17 -1.30
CA SER A 24 28.03 -5.22 -1.93
C SER A 24 26.59 -5.75 -1.95
N ARG A 25 26.38 -7.03 -2.28
CA ARG A 25 25.06 -7.69 -2.22
C ARG A 25 24.52 -7.74 -0.79
N GLN A 26 25.36 -8.03 0.19
CA GLN A 26 24.96 -8.06 1.61
C GLN A 26 24.58 -6.67 2.11
N LYS A 27 25.37 -5.63 1.78
CA LYS A 27 25.03 -4.22 2.08
C LYS A 27 23.72 -3.80 1.40
N LYS A 28 23.50 -4.18 0.15
CA LYS A 28 22.23 -3.92 -0.57
C LYS A 28 21.05 -4.58 0.14
N ARG A 29 21.14 -5.86 0.49
CA ARG A 29 20.07 -6.56 1.23
C ARG A 29 19.75 -5.91 2.57
N ARG A 30 20.77 -5.44 3.31
CA ARG A 30 20.57 -4.74 4.59
C ARG A 30 19.86 -3.40 4.41
N LYS A 31 20.24 -2.63 3.38
CA LYS A 31 19.56 -1.36 3.03
C LYS A 31 18.11 -1.60 2.59
N ASP A 32 17.86 -2.63 1.78
CA ASP A 32 16.52 -2.99 1.33
C ASP A 32 15.64 -3.47 2.50
N ALA A 33 16.21 -4.18 3.48
CA ALA A 33 15.51 -4.61 4.68
C ALA A 33 15.16 -3.43 5.61
N ALA A 34 16.10 -2.49 5.82
CA ALA A 34 15.86 -1.28 6.61
C ALA A 34 14.72 -0.43 6.03
N ARG A 35 14.74 -0.20 4.70
CA ARG A 35 13.65 0.52 4.00
C ARG A 35 12.28 -0.14 4.19
N ARG A 36 12.20 -1.47 4.19
CA ARG A 36 10.93 -2.18 4.43
C ARG A 36 10.41 -1.98 5.85
N VAL A 37 11.30 -1.97 6.84
CA VAL A 37 10.93 -1.73 8.24
C VAL A 37 10.39 -0.31 8.43
N GLU A 38 11.01 0.69 7.79
CA GLU A 38 10.56 2.09 7.83
C GLU A 38 9.23 2.30 7.09
N LEU A 39 9.04 1.64 5.95
CA LEU A 39 7.83 1.78 5.12
C LEU A 39 6.62 0.99 5.63
N ALA A 40 6.84 -0.10 6.37
CA ALA A 40 5.77 -0.97 6.88
C ALA A 40 4.69 -0.22 7.71
N PRO A 41 5.03 0.61 8.71
CA PRO A 41 4.02 1.35 9.47
C PRO A 41 3.27 2.35 8.60
N LEU A 42 3.96 3.06 7.70
CA LEU A 42 3.34 4.05 6.80
C LEU A 42 2.34 3.39 5.84
N LYS A 43 2.73 2.26 5.25
CA LYS A 43 1.83 1.47 4.40
C LYS A 43 0.61 0.99 5.18
N LYS A 44 0.80 0.53 6.41
CA LYS A 44 -0.29 0.06 7.27
C LYS A 44 -1.29 1.17 7.58
N GLU A 45 -0.81 2.37 7.93
CA GLU A 45 -1.68 3.52 8.19
C GLU A 45 -2.43 3.95 6.93
N MET A 46 -1.74 4.05 5.78
CA MET A 46 -2.37 4.33 4.49
C MET A 46 -3.51 3.34 4.17
N THR A 47 -3.24 2.03 4.24
CA THR A 47 -4.26 0.99 3.98
C THR A 47 -5.40 1.03 5.00
N LYS A 48 -5.13 1.36 6.27
CA LYS A 48 -6.18 1.52 7.29
C LYS A 48 -7.11 2.68 6.95
N LYS A 49 -6.56 3.82 6.49
CA LYS A 49 -7.34 4.99 6.08
C LYS A 49 -8.13 4.71 4.80
N GLU A 50 -7.53 4.00 3.84
CA GLU A 50 -8.20 3.53 2.62
C GLU A 50 -9.42 2.65 2.95
N GLN A 51 -9.27 1.69 3.86
CA GLN A 51 -10.38 0.84 4.31
C GLN A 51 -11.50 1.64 4.97
N LYS A 52 -11.17 2.69 5.72
CA LYS A 52 -12.15 3.60 6.32
C LYS A 52 -12.95 4.36 5.24
N VAL A 53 -12.28 4.88 4.22
CA VAL A 53 -12.93 5.52 3.06
C VAL A 53 -13.87 4.54 2.36
N ALA A 54 -13.40 3.32 2.08
CA ALA A 54 -14.21 2.28 1.42
C ALA A 54 -15.44 1.87 2.26
N ALA A 55 -15.28 1.73 3.57
CA ALA A 55 -16.38 1.39 4.48
C ALA A 55 -17.47 2.48 4.49
N ILE A 56 -17.08 3.75 4.69
CA ILE A 56 -18.02 4.88 4.70
C ILE A 56 -18.72 5.01 3.34
N SER A 57 -17.98 4.87 2.24
CA SER A 57 -18.55 4.89 0.89
C SER A 57 -19.60 3.79 0.69
N GLY A 58 -19.34 2.58 1.19
CA GLY A 58 -20.30 1.47 1.14
C GLY A 58 -21.56 1.70 1.99
N GLU A 59 -21.40 2.32 3.17
CA GLU A 59 -22.53 2.72 4.00
C GLU A 59 -23.40 3.79 3.30
N ILE A 60 -22.78 4.80 2.68
CA ILE A 60 -23.48 5.81 1.89
C ILE A 60 -24.27 5.16 0.74
N ALA A 61 -23.64 4.27 -0.04
CA ALA A 61 -24.33 3.57 -1.13
C ALA A 61 -25.53 2.74 -0.65
N THR A 62 -25.42 2.14 0.55
CA THR A 62 -26.52 1.42 1.18
C THR A 62 -27.67 2.36 1.56
N LEU A 63 -27.36 3.55 2.10
CA LEU A 63 -28.37 4.55 2.41
C LEU A 63 -29.00 5.12 1.15
N ASP A 64 -28.23 5.37 0.10
CA ASP A 64 -28.72 5.86 -1.18
C ASP A 64 -29.70 4.88 -1.81
N THR A 65 -29.42 3.57 -1.73
CA THR A 65 -30.35 2.54 -2.19
C THR A 65 -31.68 2.58 -1.41
N LYS A 66 -31.62 2.78 -0.09
CA LYS A 66 -32.84 2.87 0.75
C LYS A 66 -33.62 4.16 0.50
N LEU A 67 -32.91 5.28 0.33
CA LEU A 67 -33.50 6.58 0.04
C LEU A 67 -34.04 6.68 -1.39
N GLY A 68 -33.59 5.82 -2.30
CA GLY A 68 -34.16 5.69 -3.65
C GLY A 68 -35.55 5.05 -3.69
N ASP A 69 -36.01 4.42 -2.61
CA ASP A 69 -37.35 3.83 -2.54
C ASP A 69 -38.41 4.92 -2.33
N MET A 70 -39.21 5.20 -3.36
CA MET A 70 -40.29 6.19 -3.29
C MET A 70 -41.36 5.83 -2.27
N ALA A 71 -41.61 4.55 -2.02
CA ALA A 71 -42.62 4.11 -1.05
C ALA A 71 -42.22 4.45 0.39
N LEU A 72 -40.92 4.56 0.68
CA LEU A 72 -40.41 4.95 1.99
C LEU A 72 -40.98 6.30 2.45
N TYR A 73 -41.08 7.28 1.55
CA TYR A 73 -41.52 8.63 1.88
C TYR A 73 -43.01 8.72 2.21
N GLY A 74 -43.83 7.84 1.63
CA GLY A 74 -45.26 7.75 1.94
C GLY A 74 -45.54 6.91 3.19
N ASN A 75 -44.78 5.83 3.40
CA ASN A 75 -45.01 4.90 4.49
C ASN A 75 -44.38 5.36 5.82
N ASP A 76 -43.18 5.95 5.77
CA ASP A 76 -42.40 6.30 6.95
C ASP A 76 -41.50 7.54 6.68
N PRO A 77 -42.10 8.75 6.63
CA PRO A 77 -41.36 9.98 6.34
C PRO A 77 -40.31 10.31 7.42
N ASP A 78 -40.55 9.95 8.68
CA ASP A 78 -39.58 10.16 9.77
C ASP A 78 -38.33 9.31 9.55
N LYS A 79 -38.49 8.04 9.15
CA LYS A 79 -37.35 7.19 8.77
C LYS A 79 -36.63 7.74 7.56
N ALA A 80 -37.34 8.22 6.53
CA ALA A 80 -36.72 8.86 5.37
C ALA A 80 -35.83 10.05 5.79
N ALA A 81 -36.35 10.94 6.64
CA ALA A 81 -35.61 12.08 7.17
C ALA A 81 -34.37 11.66 7.98
N ARG A 82 -34.49 10.61 8.82
CA ARG A 82 -33.36 10.07 9.58
C ARG A 82 -32.27 9.48 8.69
N LEU A 83 -32.64 8.70 7.67
CA LEU A 83 -31.68 8.12 6.72
C LEU A 83 -30.99 9.22 5.91
N ALA A 84 -31.73 10.24 5.46
CA ALA A 84 -31.17 11.38 4.74
C ALA A 84 -30.16 12.16 5.58
N ARG A 85 -30.47 12.40 6.86
CA ARG A 85 -29.54 13.02 7.81
C ARG A 85 -28.29 12.17 8.02
N GLN A 86 -28.46 10.86 8.23
CA GLN A 86 -27.32 9.95 8.40
C GLN A 86 -26.42 9.95 7.16
N ARG A 87 -26.99 9.93 5.96
CA ARG A 87 -26.24 10.04 4.70
C ARG A 87 -25.43 11.34 4.65
N GLY A 88 -26.03 12.46 5.03
CA GLY A 88 -25.33 13.76 5.08
C GLY A 88 -24.15 13.78 6.06
N GLU A 89 -24.30 13.16 7.23
CA GLU A 89 -23.21 13.07 8.20
C GLU A 89 -22.10 12.10 7.73
N LEU A 90 -22.46 10.98 7.11
CA LEU A 90 -21.49 10.08 6.50
C LEU A 90 -20.75 10.73 5.33
N ALA A 91 -21.40 11.58 4.53
CA ALA A 91 -20.75 12.31 3.44
C ALA A 91 -19.66 13.25 3.98
N LYS A 92 -19.93 13.99 5.05
CA LYS A 92 -18.89 14.83 5.72
C LYS A 92 -17.76 13.97 6.30
N ALA A 93 -18.11 12.83 6.90
CA ALA A 93 -17.12 11.89 7.45
C ALA A 93 -16.25 11.27 6.35
N LEU A 94 -16.81 11.05 5.15
CA LEU A 94 -16.11 10.57 3.98
C LEU A 94 -15.08 11.61 3.52
N GLU A 95 -15.47 12.88 3.36
CA GLU A 95 -14.56 13.96 2.97
C GLU A 95 -13.34 14.06 3.91
N TYR A 96 -13.59 13.97 5.22
CA TYR A 96 -12.50 13.96 6.21
C TYR A 96 -11.63 12.70 6.09
N ALA A 97 -12.22 11.53 5.93
CA ALA A 97 -11.48 10.27 5.78
C ALA A 97 -10.63 10.25 4.49
N GLU A 98 -11.13 10.83 3.40
CA GLU A 98 -10.41 10.98 2.13
C GLU A 98 -9.22 11.91 2.27
N ALA A 99 -9.37 13.03 2.98
CA ALA A 99 -8.26 13.92 3.30
C ALA A 99 -7.17 13.22 4.12
N GLU A 100 -7.55 12.48 5.17
CA GLU A 100 -6.61 11.69 5.98
C GLU A 100 -5.91 10.59 5.15
N TRP A 101 -6.64 9.96 4.23
CA TRP A 101 -6.06 8.94 3.34
C TRP A 101 -5.08 9.55 2.33
N LEU A 102 -5.40 10.72 1.77
CA LEU A 102 -4.52 11.43 0.85
C LEU A 102 -3.21 11.81 1.54
N GLU A 103 -3.27 12.39 2.75
CA GLU A 103 -2.08 12.75 3.53
C GLU A 103 -1.21 11.51 3.89
N ALA A 104 -1.86 10.42 4.30
CA ALA A 104 -1.15 9.17 4.60
C ALA A 104 -0.49 8.57 3.34
N SER A 105 -1.17 8.65 2.19
CA SER A 105 -0.67 8.17 0.90
C SER A 105 0.52 9.02 0.43
N GLU A 106 0.45 10.35 0.57
CA GLU A 106 1.58 11.23 0.29
C GLU A 106 2.77 10.93 1.19
N THR A 107 2.55 10.71 2.48
CA THR A 107 3.62 10.40 3.44
C THR A 107 4.30 9.07 3.08
N TYR A 108 3.52 8.06 2.73
CA TYR A 108 4.04 6.77 2.27
C TYR A 108 4.86 6.92 0.98
N GLU A 109 4.35 7.64 -0.02
CA GLU A 109 5.05 7.82 -1.30
C GLU A 109 6.31 8.67 -1.13
N LYS A 110 6.29 9.74 -0.33
CA LYS A 110 7.47 10.55 0.02
C LYS A 110 8.58 9.73 0.69
N ALA A 111 8.22 8.75 1.54
CA ALA A 111 9.20 7.87 2.18
C ALA A 111 9.72 6.75 1.25
N ARG A 112 8.99 6.45 0.18
CA ARG A 112 9.29 5.35 -0.75
C ARG A 112 10.27 5.76 -1.86
N VAL A 113 10.24 7.02 -2.28
CA VAL A 113 11.11 7.59 -3.33
C VAL A 113 12.54 7.80 -2.83
#